data_AF-A0ABD7G7R9-F1
#
_entry.id   AF-A0ABD7G7R9-F1
#
_cell.length_a   1.000
_cell.length_b   1.000
_cell.length_c   1.000
_cell.angle_alpha   90.00
_cell.angle_beta   90.00
_cell.angle_gamma   90.00
#
_symmetry.space_group_name_H-M   'P 1'
#
loop_
_entity.id
_entity.type
_entity.pdbx_description
1 polymer ?
#
loop_
_entity_poly.entity_id
_entity_poly.type
_entity_poly.pdbx_seq_one_letter_code
_entity_poly.pdbx_strand_id
1 'polypeptide(L)'
;MMGLSRHKLLLVAVSLLFLLSSGSSLYLQHRQEQLVDTFYRNIHWNISQVMLESQRFLYDLQLYRAGRLTMETLSLDYDLLWNRLDIFLISSETAEARQRHGLGKALAGLFDQIKQLEPQMEAGALREGAELARLQEAIASQTHLIEQIGDQILSGQERERSVSQIRSSLFWLQIWQLILLLTGGALVAALIRANLANRRLALLDPLTRLGNRRALQEQLSRALHTGEASALVVLDLKRFKQVNDLLGYQVGDRLLQTVADKLQQAHGGHAYRLGGDEFAVVLTRADGALETRIHELVSLLHFEFVTRECSFDLACRLGVAKAQQQDAGRLLDQAILALNQAKRSQEGDICWFEPAMLQQLQLSQQQLHQLRDWLAGREPAPLRVALQGLTDGQGNDLWQMALYWREQGAPCQMRWLQECGVLGPVLAWLLQAHEAQHADGRALLLPLDNQAQLAHVVAYLPDASRTPRVLLVPTLQPDAALLAGLRQQGCTLALRDIGSATPAQLAAGWPVRYWLPDDAEHSELLQPLARRLGLVQLQVLAGSEARQLA
;
A
#
# COMPACT_ATOMS: atom_id res chain seq x y z
N MET A 1 -10.24 -16.75 3.00
CA MET A 1 -9.72 -16.59 4.37
C MET A 1 -8.45 -15.75 4.32
N MET A 2 -8.68 -14.44 4.15
CA MET A 2 -7.70 -13.43 3.74
C MET A 2 -6.83 -12.93 4.90
N GLY A 3 -5.54 -12.79 4.60
CA GLY A 3 -4.58 -11.86 5.18
C GLY A 3 -4.89 -11.25 6.55
N LEU A 4 -4.48 -11.93 7.63
CA LEU A 4 -4.10 -11.19 8.84
C LEU A 4 -2.93 -10.28 8.46
N SER A 5 -3.17 -8.96 8.42
CA SER A 5 -2.15 -7.93 8.19
C SER A 5 -0.91 -8.24 9.03
N ARG A 6 0.30 -8.21 8.42
CA ARG A 6 1.60 -8.53 9.07
C ARG A 6 1.74 -7.97 10.50
N HIS A 7 1.17 -6.79 10.77
CA HIS A 7 1.15 -6.15 12.09
C HIS A 7 0.34 -6.91 13.17
N LYS A 8 -0.79 -7.53 12.82
CA LYS A 8 -1.58 -8.37 13.75
C LYS A 8 -0.82 -9.66 14.11
N LEU A 9 -0.10 -10.22 13.15
CA LEU A 9 0.70 -11.43 13.32
C LEU A 9 1.92 -11.16 14.19
N LEU A 10 2.57 -10.01 14.00
CA LEU A 10 3.66 -9.55 14.85
C LEU A 10 3.19 -9.27 16.29
N LEU A 11 1.98 -8.73 16.46
CA LEU A 11 1.42 -8.51 17.78
C LEU A 11 1.19 -9.83 18.55
N VAL A 12 0.56 -10.80 17.89
CA VAL A 12 0.31 -12.12 18.48
C VAL A 12 1.63 -12.80 18.82
N ALA A 13 2.64 -12.70 17.95
CA ALA A 13 3.97 -13.25 18.20
C ALA A 13 4.66 -12.62 19.43
N VAL A 14 4.58 -11.29 19.58
CA VAL A 14 5.13 -10.58 20.74
C VAL A 14 4.41 -10.99 22.02
N SER A 15 3.07 -11.05 22.01
CA SER A 15 2.29 -11.51 23.18
C SER A 15 2.60 -12.96 23.58
N LEU A 16 2.77 -13.86 22.61
CA LEU A 16 3.18 -15.24 22.86
C LEU A 16 4.59 -15.34 23.46
N LEU A 17 5.53 -14.52 22.98
CA LEU A 17 6.90 -14.50 23.50
C LEU A 17 6.93 -14.06 24.97
N PHE A 18 6.11 -13.07 25.34
CA PHE A 18 5.96 -12.64 26.74
C PHE A 18 5.34 -13.72 27.62
N LEU A 19 4.32 -14.43 27.13
CA LEU A 19 3.70 -15.54 27.86
C LEU A 19 4.67 -16.71 28.07
N LEU A 20 5.43 -17.07 27.04
CA LEU A 20 6.46 -18.12 27.12
C LEU A 20 7.58 -17.74 28.11
N SER A 21 8.05 -16.50 28.07
CA SER A 21 9.04 -15.98 29.01
C SER A 21 8.53 -16.02 30.46
N SER A 22 7.26 -15.65 30.69
CA SER A 22 6.63 -15.71 32.02
C SER A 22 6.49 -17.14 32.53
N GLY A 23 6.01 -18.06 31.68
CA GLY A 23 5.93 -19.48 32.02
C GLY A 23 7.29 -20.12 32.30
N SER A 24 8.31 -19.77 31.51
CA SER A 24 9.68 -20.25 31.71
C SER A 24 10.28 -19.74 33.02
N SER A 25 10.05 -18.47 33.36
CA SER A 25 10.49 -17.85 34.60
C SER A 25 9.88 -18.54 35.83
N LEU A 26 8.56 -18.78 35.83
CA LEU A 26 7.87 -19.50 36.91
C LEU A 26 8.38 -20.94 37.06
N TYR A 27 8.60 -21.64 35.94
CA TYR A 27 9.17 -22.98 35.96
C TYR A 27 10.59 -23.01 36.54
N LEU A 28 11.43 -22.05 36.14
CA LEU A 28 12.80 -21.95 36.63
C LEU A 28 12.83 -21.64 38.14
N GLN A 29 11.94 -20.76 38.61
CA GLN A 29 11.76 -20.47 40.02
C GLN A 29 11.38 -21.72 40.82
N HIS A 30 10.35 -22.45 40.38
CA HIS A 30 9.92 -23.65 41.09
C HIS A 30 11.03 -24.70 41.15
N ARG A 31 11.79 -24.85 40.06
CA ARG A 31 12.94 -25.76 40.01
C ARG A 31 14.05 -25.34 40.97
N GLN A 32 14.35 -24.04 41.07
CA GLN A 32 15.37 -23.52 41.99
C GLN A 32 14.98 -23.74 43.46
N GLU A 33 13.71 -23.49 43.82
CA GLU A 33 13.20 -23.75 45.17
C GLU A 33 13.33 -25.23 45.56
N GLN A 34 12.99 -26.15 44.64
CA GLN A 34 13.11 -27.60 44.89
C GLN A 34 14.56 -28.07 45.06
N LEU A 35 15.48 -27.53 44.25
CA LEU A 35 16.90 -27.88 44.33
C LEU A 35 17.51 -27.42 45.65
N VAL A 36 17.20 -26.20 46.09
CA VAL A 36 17.67 -25.65 47.37
C VAL A 36 17.13 -26.48 48.54
N ASP A 37 15.84 -26.83 48.54
CA ASP A 37 15.25 -27.63 49.61
C ASP A 37 15.85 -29.03 49.71
N THR A 38 16.13 -29.67 48.57
CA THR A 38 16.73 -31.01 48.53
C THR A 38 18.18 -30.99 48.98
N PHE A 39 18.93 -29.97 48.55
CA PHE A 39 20.30 -29.74 48.98
C PHE A 39 20.42 -29.55 50.49
N TYR A 40 19.58 -28.69 51.07
CA TYR A 40 19.56 -28.48 52.52
C TYR A 40 19.16 -29.75 53.29
N ARG A 41 18.14 -30.51 52.82
CA ARG A 41 17.75 -31.78 53.46
C ARG A 41 18.88 -32.81 53.49
N ASN A 42 19.61 -32.97 52.39
CA ASN A 42 20.70 -33.95 52.30
C ASN A 42 21.87 -33.56 53.21
N ILE A 43 22.23 -32.27 53.25
CA ILE A 43 23.27 -31.77 54.16
C ILE A 43 22.87 -31.97 55.63
N HIS A 44 21.63 -31.63 55.99
CA HIS A 44 21.14 -31.80 57.36
C HIS A 44 21.21 -33.27 57.78
N TRP A 45 20.72 -34.18 56.92
CA TRP A 45 20.74 -35.62 57.20
C TRP A 45 22.17 -36.13 57.40
N ASN A 46 23.10 -35.80 56.51
CA ASN A 46 24.50 -36.25 56.60
C ASN A 46 25.21 -35.75 57.88
N ILE A 47 25.01 -34.48 58.28
CA ILE A 47 25.59 -33.93 59.52
C ILE A 47 25.00 -34.62 60.73
N SER A 48 23.68 -34.77 60.80
CA SER A 48 23.02 -35.44 61.93
C SER A 48 23.43 -36.91 62.06
N GLN A 49 23.62 -37.63 60.96
CA GLN A 49 24.08 -39.04 61.02
C GLN A 49 25.49 -39.14 61.62
N VAL A 50 26.44 -38.34 61.14
CA VAL A 50 27.82 -38.37 61.65
C VAL A 50 27.87 -37.93 63.12
N MET A 51 27.08 -36.93 63.52
CA MET A 51 26.94 -36.55 64.93
C MET A 51 26.45 -37.72 65.79
N LEU A 52 25.33 -38.36 65.40
CA LEU A 52 24.76 -39.48 66.14
C LEU A 52 25.73 -40.66 66.26
N GLU A 53 26.40 -41.04 65.17
CA GLU A 53 27.36 -42.15 65.17
C GLU A 53 28.62 -41.82 65.98
N SER A 54 29.09 -40.56 65.95
CA SER A 54 30.24 -40.12 66.76
C SER A 54 29.95 -40.13 68.27
N GLN A 55 28.74 -39.74 68.67
CA GLN A 55 28.28 -39.81 70.05
C GLN A 55 28.07 -41.25 70.49
N ARG A 56 27.45 -42.07 69.64
CA ARG A 56 27.21 -43.49 69.89
C ARG A 56 28.52 -44.23 70.12
N PHE A 57 29.49 -44.07 69.23
CA PHE A 57 30.81 -44.69 69.38
C PHE A 57 31.51 -44.26 70.67
N LEU A 58 31.47 -42.96 71.01
CA LEU A 58 32.05 -42.46 72.26
C LEU A 58 31.41 -43.09 73.50
N TYR A 59 30.08 -43.25 73.49
CA TYR A 59 29.33 -43.88 74.57
C TYR A 59 29.65 -45.38 74.68
N ASP A 60 29.69 -46.09 73.56
CA ASP A 60 29.99 -47.53 73.51
C ASP A 60 31.46 -47.80 73.91
N LEU A 61 32.38 -46.91 73.56
CA LEU A 61 33.77 -46.93 74.04
C LEU A 61 33.85 -46.79 75.58
N GLN A 62 33.00 -45.93 76.18
CA GLN A 62 32.91 -45.80 77.64
C GLN A 62 32.33 -47.06 78.30
N LEU A 63 31.30 -47.66 77.70
CA LEU A 63 30.68 -48.89 78.21
C LEU A 63 31.61 -50.09 78.11
N TYR A 64 32.37 -50.21 77.02
CA TYR A 64 33.37 -51.26 76.85
C TYR A 64 34.43 -51.18 77.96
N ARG A 65 34.97 -49.97 78.23
CA ARG A 65 35.91 -49.74 79.34
C ARG A 65 35.33 -50.04 80.72
N ALA A 66 34.02 -49.91 80.89
CA ALA A 66 33.32 -50.28 82.13
C ALA A 66 33.06 -51.80 82.23
N GLY A 67 33.50 -52.59 81.24
CA GLY A 67 33.25 -54.03 81.16
C GLY A 67 31.80 -54.40 80.83
N ARG A 68 31.01 -53.45 80.31
CA ARG A 68 29.56 -53.60 80.07
C ARG A 68 29.18 -53.83 78.61
N LEU A 69 30.14 -53.76 77.68
CA LEU A 69 29.96 -53.97 76.25
C LEU A 69 30.98 -54.98 75.73
N THR A 70 30.62 -55.75 74.72
CA THR A 70 31.53 -56.69 74.06
C THR A 70 32.35 -55.98 72.97
N MET A 71 33.51 -56.56 72.64
CA MET A 71 34.37 -56.02 71.58
C MET A 71 33.68 -56.06 70.20
N GLU A 72 32.89 -57.09 69.94
CA GLU A 72 32.17 -57.26 68.67
C GLU A 72 31.23 -56.08 68.39
N THR A 73 30.48 -55.63 69.40
CA THR A 73 29.60 -54.46 69.27
C THR A 73 30.40 -53.17 69.08
N LEU A 74 31.49 -52.98 69.84
CA LEU A 74 32.34 -51.80 69.68
C LEU A 74 33.00 -51.73 68.28
N SER A 75 33.41 -52.87 67.73
CA SER A 75 33.97 -52.96 66.38
C SER A 75 32.96 -52.59 65.31
N LEU A 76 31.70 -53.00 65.47
CA LEU A 76 30.64 -52.64 64.54
C LEU A 76 30.38 -51.12 64.54
N ASP A 77 30.31 -50.50 65.72
CA ASP A 77 30.08 -49.06 65.84
C ASP A 77 31.30 -48.24 65.37
N TYR A 78 32.52 -48.78 65.52
CA TYR A 78 33.74 -48.25 64.92
C TYR A 78 33.68 -48.26 63.39
N ASP A 79 33.37 -49.42 62.78
CA ASP A 79 33.32 -49.58 61.32
C ASP A 79 32.23 -48.67 60.70
N LEU A 80 31.10 -48.54 61.38
CA LEU A 80 30.01 -47.66 60.97
C LEU A 80 30.45 -46.19 60.96
N LEU A 81 31.03 -45.72 62.07
CA LEU A 81 31.52 -44.35 62.18
C LEU A 81 32.67 -44.06 61.21
N TRP A 82 33.58 -45.01 61.03
CA TRP A 82 34.68 -44.91 60.07
C TRP A 82 34.17 -44.68 58.66
N ASN A 83 33.27 -45.55 58.17
CA ASN A 83 32.70 -45.43 56.83
C ASN A 83 31.96 -44.11 56.65
N ARG A 84 31.27 -43.65 57.69
CA ARG A 84 30.49 -42.41 57.66
C ARG A 84 31.36 -41.16 57.63
N LEU A 85 32.44 -41.15 58.40
CA LEU A 85 33.46 -40.11 58.32
C LEU A 85 34.14 -40.10 56.95
N ASP A 86 34.49 -41.27 56.41
CA ASP A 86 35.14 -41.39 55.10
C ASP A 86 34.23 -40.87 53.96
N ILE A 87 32.98 -41.34 53.91
CA ILE A 87 31.98 -40.85 52.95
C ILE A 87 31.78 -39.33 53.10
N PHE A 88 31.66 -38.83 54.34
CA PHE A 88 31.45 -37.41 54.58
C PHE A 88 32.66 -36.57 54.15
N LEU A 89 33.89 -37.07 54.35
CA LEU A 89 35.13 -36.40 54.01
C LEU A 89 35.48 -36.48 52.52
N ILE A 90 34.87 -37.38 51.74
CA ILE A 90 35.14 -37.51 50.31
C ILE A 90 34.00 -36.94 49.45
N SER A 91 32.74 -37.10 49.87
CA SER A 91 31.56 -36.78 49.06
C SER A 91 31.51 -35.33 48.57
N SER A 92 31.08 -35.15 47.31
CA SER A 92 30.81 -33.83 46.73
C SER A 92 29.56 -33.18 47.34
N GLU A 93 28.63 -33.97 47.87
CA GLU A 93 27.39 -33.47 48.48
C GLU A 93 27.65 -32.79 49.82
N THR A 94 28.68 -33.21 50.55
CA THR A 94 29.09 -32.64 51.84
C THR A 94 30.17 -31.57 51.69
N ALA A 95 30.64 -31.28 50.46
CA ALA A 95 31.76 -30.37 50.21
C ALA A 95 31.51 -28.96 50.77
N GLU A 96 30.30 -28.43 50.59
CA GLU A 96 29.92 -27.11 51.12
C GLU A 96 29.84 -27.14 52.66
N ALA A 97 29.25 -28.18 53.24
CA ALA A 97 29.16 -28.36 54.68
C ALA A 97 30.54 -28.45 55.35
N ARG A 98 31.50 -29.11 54.72
CA ARG A 98 32.89 -29.24 55.22
C ARG A 98 33.61 -27.88 55.35
N GLN A 99 33.28 -26.93 54.48
CA GLN A 99 33.88 -25.59 54.49
C GLN A 99 33.23 -24.65 55.51
N ARG A 100 32.01 -24.93 55.96
CA ARG A 100 31.29 -24.10 56.92
C ARG A 100 31.80 -24.32 58.34
N HIS A 101 32.06 -23.21 59.04
CA HIS A 101 32.42 -23.16 60.48
C HIS A 101 33.57 -24.10 60.91
N GLY A 102 34.38 -24.58 59.96
CA GLY A 102 35.47 -25.51 60.22
C GLY A 102 35.06 -26.98 60.41
N LEU A 103 33.82 -27.38 60.10
CA LEU A 103 33.31 -28.75 60.31
C LEU A 103 34.22 -29.83 59.70
N GLY A 104 34.71 -29.62 58.47
CA GLY A 104 35.60 -30.57 57.80
C GLY A 104 36.91 -30.79 58.54
N LYS A 105 37.46 -29.76 59.21
CA LYS A 105 38.67 -29.88 60.03
C LYS A 105 38.39 -30.66 61.32
N ALA A 106 37.25 -30.42 61.96
CA ALA A 106 36.86 -31.15 63.17
C ALA A 106 36.61 -32.64 62.87
N LEU A 107 35.92 -32.94 61.76
CA LEU A 107 35.68 -34.32 61.31
C LEU A 107 36.97 -35.04 60.89
N ALA A 108 37.89 -34.37 60.20
CA ALA A 108 39.21 -34.92 59.90
C ALA A 108 40.02 -35.17 61.18
N GLY A 109 39.94 -34.26 62.14
CA GLY A 109 40.55 -34.44 63.46
C GLY A 109 39.98 -35.64 64.21
N LEU A 110 38.66 -35.84 64.21
CA LEU A 110 38.03 -37.03 64.78
C LEU A 110 38.48 -38.31 64.06
N PHE A 111 38.52 -38.30 62.73
CA PHE A 111 38.98 -39.43 61.92
C PHE A 111 40.43 -39.83 62.28
N ASP A 112 41.33 -38.85 62.42
CA ASP A 112 42.73 -39.09 62.82
C ASP A 112 42.84 -39.67 64.25
N GLN A 113 41.95 -39.30 65.18
CA GLN A 113 41.93 -39.87 66.52
C GLN A 113 41.38 -41.31 66.53
N ILE A 114 40.30 -41.56 65.79
CA ILE A 114 39.69 -42.89 65.68
C ILE A 114 40.65 -43.86 64.98
N LYS A 115 41.38 -43.41 63.95
CA LYS A 115 42.40 -44.20 63.26
C LYS A 115 43.49 -44.74 64.16
N GLN A 116 43.81 -44.06 65.26
CA GLN A 116 44.80 -44.57 66.23
C GLN A 116 44.30 -45.82 66.98
N LEU A 117 43.00 -46.10 66.96
CA LEU A 117 42.40 -47.31 67.53
C LEU A 117 42.44 -48.49 66.55
N GLU A 118 42.59 -48.28 65.24
CA GLU A 118 42.55 -49.31 64.18
C GLU A 118 43.38 -50.57 64.52
N PRO A 119 44.66 -50.49 64.94
CA PRO A 119 45.45 -51.69 65.22
C PRO A 119 44.94 -52.48 66.44
N GLN A 120 44.26 -51.81 67.38
CA GLN A 120 43.68 -52.44 68.56
C GLN A 120 42.29 -53.02 68.27
N MET A 121 41.55 -52.39 67.36
CA MET A 121 40.29 -52.93 66.84
C MET A 121 40.53 -54.24 66.09
N GLU A 122 41.52 -54.29 65.19
CA GLU A 122 41.91 -55.52 64.47
C GLU A 122 42.44 -56.62 65.40
N ALA A 123 43.17 -56.25 66.45
CA ALA A 123 43.66 -57.19 67.45
C ALA A 123 42.56 -57.77 68.35
N GLY A 124 41.32 -57.25 68.29
CA GLY A 124 40.17 -57.74 69.03
C GLY A 124 40.17 -57.41 70.53
N ALA A 125 41.02 -56.48 70.98
CA ALA A 125 41.05 -56.00 72.36
C ALA A 125 41.71 -54.63 72.48
N LEU A 126 41.11 -53.71 73.23
CA LEU A 126 41.72 -52.42 73.55
C LEU A 126 42.70 -52.57 74.72
N ARG A 127 43.87 -51.92 74.61
CA ARG A 127 44.87 -51.89 75.69
C ARG A 127 44.45 -50.85 76.72
N GLU A 128 44.04 -51.31 77.90
CA GLU A 128 43.70 -50.41 79.00
C GLU A 128 44.93 -49.67 79.54
N GLY A 129 44.82 -48.35 79.72
CA GLY A 129 45.90 -47.52 80.24
C GLY A 129 45.70 -46.03 80.05
N ALA A 130 46.70 -45.24 80.45
CA ALA A 130 46.69 -43.77 80.32
C ALA A 130 46.58 -43.30 78.86
N GLU A 131 47.08 -44.08 77.90
CA GLU A 131 47.00 -43.76 76.46
C GLU A 131 45.57 -43.84 75.93
N LEU A 132 44.84 -44.91 76.24
CA LEU A 132 43.42 -45.04 75.86
C LEU A 132 42.56 -43.95 76.52
N ALA A 133 42.88 -43.57 77.76
CA ALA A 133 42.19 -42.46 78.43
C ALA A 133 42.40 -41.12 77.72
N ARG A 134 43.65 -40.82 77.29
CA ARG A 134 43.95 -39.61 76.49
C ARG A 134 43.26 -39.64 75.13
N LEU A 135 43.26 -40.79 74.45
CA LEU A 135 42.58 -40.95 73.15
C LEU A 135 41.07 -40.76 73.30
N GLN A 136 40.46 -41.33 74.32
CA GLN A 136 39.04 -41.13 74.58
C GLN A 136 38.71 -39.66 74.87
N GLU A 137 39.55 -38.96 75.64
CA GLU A 137 39.36 -37.53 75.91
C GLU A 137 39.52 -36.68 74.64
N ALA A 138 40.48 -37.04 73.77
CA ALA A 138 40.65 -36.40 72.47
C ALA A 138 39.46 -36.65 71.53
N ILE A 139 38.95 -37.88 71.47
CA ILE A 139 37.73 -38.24 70.71
C ILE A 139 36.53 -37.48 71.27
N ALA A 140 36.35 -37.45 72.60
CA ALA A 140 35.26 -36.71 73.24
C ALA A 140 35.30 -35.21 72.92
N SER A 141 36.48 -34.60 72.95
CA SER A 141 36.66 -33.19 72.60
C SER A 141 36.29 -32.91 71.14
N GLN A 142 36.67 -33.79 70.20
CA GLN A 142 36.32 -33.63 68.79
C GLN A 142 34.82 -33.86 68.55
N THR A 143 34.24 -34.90 69.16
CA THR A 143 32.79 -35.18 69.08
C THR A 143 31.96 -33.99 69.58
N HIS A 144 32.33 -33.38 70.71
CA HIS A 144 31.65 -32.20 71.22
C HIS A 144 31.82 -30.98 70.30
N LEU A 145 33.01 -30.78 69.71
CA LEU A 145 33.23 -29.71 68.74
C LEU A 145 32.36 -29.90 67.48
N ILE A 146 32.25 -31.14 66.99
CA ILE A 146 31.40 -31.50 65.85
C ILE A 146 29.93 -31.25 66.18
N GLU A 147 29.48 -31.56 67.39
CA GLU A 147 28.11 -31.30 67.85
C GLU A 147 27.80 -29.80 67.89
N GLN A 148 28.69 -28.99 68.47
CA GLN A 148 28.53 -27.54 68.51
C GLN A 148 28.44 -26.91 67.11
N ILE A 149 29.34 -27.32 66.20
CA ILE A 149 29.34 -26.84 64.83
C ILE A 149 28.12 -27.36 64.06
N GLY A 150 27.75 -28.62 64.29
CA GLY A 150 26.59 -29.27 63.69
C GLY A 150 25.30 -28.58 64.08
N ASP A 151 25.06 -28.33 65.36
CA ASP A 151 23.89 -27.61 65.86
C ASP A 151 23.81 -26.19 65.30
N GLN A 152 24.95 -25.50 65.14
CA GLN A 152 24.99 -24.17 64.53
C GLN A 152 24.57 -24.21 63.06
N ILE A 153 25.01 -25.20 62.29
CA ILE A 153 24.62 -25.39 60.88
C ILE A 153 23.16 -25.83 60.75
N LEU A 154 22.69 -26.71 61.64
CA LEU A 154 21.34 -27.29 61.64
C LEU A 154 20.27 -26.33 62.21
N SER A 155 20.67 -25.26 62.90
CA SER A 155 19.78 -24.27 63.56
C SER A 155 18.80 -23.52 62.63
N GLY A 156 18.81 -23.80 61.33
CA GLY A 156 17.84 -23.28 60.36
C GLY A 156 18.03 -21.81 59.96
N GLN A 157 18.78 -21.01 60.73
CA GLN A 157 18.98 -19.58 60.45
C GLN A 157 19.69 -19.29 59.12
N GLU A 158 20.69 -20.11 58.74
CA GLU A 158 21.38 -19.95 57.46
C GLU A 158 20.46 -20.31 56.28
N ARG A 159 19.66 -21.37 56.43
CA ARG A 159 18.68 -21.80 55.43
C ARG A 159 17.64 -20.71 55.20
N GLU A 160 17.08 -20.14 56.26
CA GLU A 160 16.08 -19.07 56.15
C GLU A 160 16.64 -17.81 55.46
N ARG A 161 17.88 -17.42 55.75
CA ARG A 161 18.54 -16.27 55.12
C ARG A 161 18.76 -16.50 53.62
N SER A 162 19.30 -17.65 53.21
CA SER A 162 19.52 -17.96 51.80
C SER A 162 18.21 -18.08 51.01
N VAL A 163 17.19 -18.75 51.57
CA VAL A 163 15.88 -18.89 50.94
C VAL A 163 15.19 -17.53 50.81
N SER A 164 15.29 -16.67 51.82
CA SER A 164 14.72 -15.32 51.80
C SER A 164 15.36 -14.42 50.73
N GLN A 165 16.68 -14.46 50.59
CA GLN A 165 17.40 -13.69 49.56
C GLN A 165 17.03 -14.11 48.13
N ILE A 166 16.90 -15.43 47.89
CA ILE A 166 16.47 -15.97 46.59
C ILE A 166 15.03 -15.53 46.29
N ARG A 167 14.13 -15.66 47.28
CA ARG A 167 12.72 -15.26 47.14
C ARG A 167 12.57 -13.77 46.83
N SER A 168 13.35 -12.92 47.50
CA SER A 168 13.34 -11.47 47.25
C SER A 168 13.83 -11.12 45.84
N SER A 169 14.91 -11.76 45.39
CA SER A 169 15.46 -11.52 44.06
C SER A 169 14.49 -11.93 42.94
N LEU A 170 13.82 -13.08 43.12
CA LEU A 170 12.80 -13.57 42.18
C LEU A 170 11.56 -12.68 42.15
N PHE A 171 11.11 -12.18 43.31
CA PHE A 171 10.00 -11.24 43.39
C PHE A 171 10.26 -9.95 42.60
N TRP A 172 11.46 -9.38 42.71
CA TRP A 172 11.83 -8.19 41.94
C TRP A 172 11.90 -8.46 40.43
N LEU A 173 12.42 -9.61 40.01
CA LEU A 173 12.40 -10.03 38.60
C LEU A 173 10.98 -10.10 38.04
N GLN A 174 10.02 -10.62 38.82
CA GLN A 174 8.60 -10.65 38.43
C GLN A 174 8.00 -9.25 38.29
N ILE A 175 8.32 -8.33 39.21
CA ILE A 175 7.89 -6.93 39.11
C ILE A 175 8.39 -6.30 37.80
N TRP A 176 9.68 -6.46 37.48
CA TRP A 176 10.25 -5.91 36.24
C TRP A 176 9.63 -6.51 34.99
N GLN A 177 9.35 -7.82 34.99
CA GLN A 177 8.67 -8.48 33.88
C GLN A 177 7.23 -7.97 33.68
N LEU A 178 6.50 -7.73 34.77
CA LEU A 178 5.15 -7.17 34.71
C LEU A 178 5.17 -5.73 34.16
N ILE A 179 6.12 -4.90 34.61
CA ILE A 179 6.32 -3.53 34.09
C ILE A 179 6.59 -3.56 32.58
N LEU A 180 7.46 -4.45 32.11
CA LEU A 180 7.77 -4.61 30.68
C LEU A 180 6.53 -5.01 29.86
N LEU A 181 5.70 -5.91 30.39
CA LEU A 181 4.47 -6.35 29.72
C LEU A 181 3.43 -5.23 29.63
N LEU A 182 3.22 -4.49 30.73
CA LEU A 182 2.27 -3.38 30.77
C LEU A 182 2.70 -2.22 29.85
N THR A 183 3.98 -1.86 29.89
CA THR A 183 4.53 -0.79 29.02
C THR A 183 4.49 -1.18 27.54
N GLY A 184 4.82 -2.42 27.20
CA GLY A 184 4.69 -2.95 25.83
C GLY A 184 3.24 -2.92 25.32
N GLY A 185 2.28 -3.34 26.15
CA GLY A 185 0.85 -3.30 25.83
C GLY A 185 0.33 -1.87 25.61
N ALA A 186 0.75 -0.92 26.46
CA ALA A 186 0.38 0.49 26.33
C ALA A 186 0.93 1.11 25.03
N LEU A 187 2.19 0.83 24.68
CA LEU A 187 2.81 1.33 23.45
C LEU A 187 2.08 0.84 22.19
N VAL A 188 1.73 -0.45 22.16
CA VAL A 188 0.93 -1.03 21.07
C VAL A 188 -0.41 -0.33 20.95
N ALA A 189 -1.12 -0.15 22.07
CA ALA A 189 -2.43 0.47 22.07
C ALA A 189 -2.36 1.92 21.56
N ALA A 190 -1.34 2.67 21.97
CA ALA A 190 -1.06 4.02 21.49
C ALA A 190 -0.79 4.03 19.97
N LEU A 191 0.03 3.09 19.47
CA LEU A 191 0.33 2.97 18.04
C LEU A 191 -0.93 2.67 17.21
N ILE A 192 -1.79 1.75 17.68
CA ILE A 192 -3.05 1.43 17.00
C ILE A 192 -3.96 2.66 16.97
N ARG A 193 -4.10 3.38 18.10
CA ARG A 193 -4.91 4.61 18.17
C ARG A 193 -4.40 5.69 17.20
N ALA A 194 -3.09 5.92 17.17
CA ALA A 194 -2.47 6.87 16.25
C ALA A 194 -2.70 6.48 14.78
N ASN A 195 -2.59 5.19 14.44
CA ASN A 195 -2.85 4.71 13.09
C ASN A 195 -4.31 4.91 12.67
N LEU A 196 -5.26 4.60 13.56
CA LEU A 196 -6.69 4.80 13.32
C LEU A 196 -7.05 6.28 13.17
N ALA A 197 -6.45 7.17 13.99
CA ALA A 197 -6.63 8.61 13.87
C ALA A 197 -6.10 9.15 12.53
N ASN A 198 -4.90 8.72 12.12
CA ASN A 198 -4.32 9.09 10.82
C ASN A 198 -5.16 8.58 9.63
N ARG A 199 -5.75 7.38 9.74
CA ARG A 199 -6.69 6.87 8.73
C ARG A 199 -7.94 7.73 8.60
N ARG A 200 -8.49 8.24 9.71
CA ARG A 200 -9.66 9.12 9.70
C ARG A 200 -9.33 10.51 9.11
N LEU A 201 -8.16 11.06 9.41
CA LEU A 201 -7.69 12.32 8.80
C LEU A 201 -7.42 12.18 7.29
N ALA A 202 -7.14 10.97 6.81
CA ALA A 202 -6.90 10.69 5.39
C ALA A 202 -8.18 10.52 4.54
N LEU A 203 -9.37 10.82 5.07
CA LEU A 203 -10.64 10.73 4.34
C LEU A 203 -11.19 12.07 3.87
N LEU A 204 -10.59 13.20 4.27
CA LEU A 204 -11.02 14.53 3.83
C LEU A 204 -10.04 15.10 2.80
N ASP A 205 -10.54 15.92 1.89
CA ASP A 205 -9.74 16.77 1.02
C ASP A 205 -9.22 17.98 1.83
N PRO A 206 -7.91 18.29 1.77
CA PRO A 206 -7.33 19.35 2.58
C PRO A 206 -7.81 20.76 2.20
N LEU A 207 -8.21 20.98 0.94
CA LEU A 207 -8.63 22.30 0.45
C LEU A 207 -10.11 22.54 0.72
N THR A 208 -10.96 21.56 0.38
CA THR A 208 -12.42 21.72 0.40
C THR A 208 -13.08 21.13 1.63
N ARG A 209 -12.37 20.36 2.45
CA ARG A 209 -12.90 19.63 3.62
C ARG A 209 -14.01 18.62 3.33
N LEU A 210 -14.38 18.42 2.06
CA LEU A 210 -15.27 17.34 1.64
C LEU A 210 -14.58 15.99 1.81
N GLY A 211 -15.36 14.91 1.76
CA GLY A 211 -14.79 13.57 1.66
C GLY A 211 -13.93 13.46 0.39
N ASN A 212 -12.78 12.81 0.47
CA ASN A 212 -11.97 12.55 -0.71
C ASN A 212 -12.43 11.28 -1.44
N ARG A 213 -11.76 10.92 -2.54
CA ARG A 213 -12.06 9.70 -3.32
C ARG A 213 -12.12 8.42 -2.48
N ARG A 214 -11.31 8.29 -1.42
CA ARG A 214 -11.36 7.11 -0.53
C ARG A 214 -12.62 7.10 0.32
N ALA A 215 -12.99 8.25 0.87
CA ALA A 215 -14.25 8.39 1.61
C ALA A 215 -15.46 8.05 0.74
N LEU A 216 -15.46 8.50 -0.53
CA LEU A 216 -16.50 8.15 -1.49
C LEU A 216 -16.62 6.62 -1.64
N GLN A 217 -15.50 5.93 -1.90
CA GLN A 217 -15.53 4.47 -2.10
C GLN A 217 -16.06 3.73 -0.87
N GLU A 218 -15.62 4.12 0.34
CA GLU A 218 -16.08 3.48 1.58
C GLU A 218 -17.57 3.70 1.82
N GLN A 219 -18.05 4.94 1.67
CA GLN A 219 -19.45 5.27 1.95
C GLN A 219 -20.39 4.77 0.85
N LEU A 220 -19.97 4.86 -0.42
CA LEU A 220 -20.74 4.33 -1.54
C LEU A 220 -20.90 2.81 -1.45
N SER A 221 -19.83 2.07 -1.09
CA SER A 221 -19.92 0.62 -0.89
C SER A 221 -20.94 0.28 0.20
N ARG A 222 -20.93 1.00 1.34
CA ARG A 222 -21.93 0.81 2.40
C ARG A 222 -23.35 1.12 1.91
N ALA A 223 -23.56 2.26 1.27
CA ALA A 223 -24.87 2.69 0.76
C ALA A 223 -25.44 1.75 -0.32
N LEU A 224 -24.58 1.11 -1.12
CA LEU A 224 -25.00 0.09 -2.09
C LEU A 224 -25.39 -1.22 -1.40
N HIS A 225 -24.66 -1.63 -0.36
CA HIS A 225 -24.98 -2.84 0.41
C HIS A 225 -26.27 -2.67 1.22
N THR A 226 -26.54 -1.49 1.78
CA THR A 226 -27.79 -1.18 2.50
C THR A 226 -28.96 -0.90 1.56
N GLY A 227 -28.70 -0.74 0.25
CA GLY A 227 -29.72 -0.39 -0.73
C GLY A 227 -30.19 1.07 -0.65
N GLU A 228 -29.49 1.91 0.10
CA GLU A 228 -29.79 3.33 0.29
C GLU A 228 -29.36 4.17 -0.93
N ALA A 229 -28.34 3.75 -1.68
CA ALA A 229 -27.90 4.48 -2.87
C ALA A 229 -28.92 4.36 -4.02
N SER A 230 -29.23 5.50 -4.66
CA SER A 230 -30.07 5.59 -5.86
C SER A 230 -29.23 5.85 -7.11
N ALA A 231 -28.25 6.75 -7.04
CA ALA A 231 -27.33 7.03 -8.12
C ALA A 231 -26.03 7.66 -7.60
N LEU A 232 -25.00 7.63 -8.44
CA LEU A 232 -23.79 8.42 -8.28
C LEU A 232 -23.73 9.48 -9.38
N VAL A 233 -23.47 10.72 -8.98
CA VAL A 233 -23.21 11.83 -9.89
C VAL A 233 -21.74 12.22 -9.76
N VAL A 234 -21.03 12.28 -10.88
CA VAL A 234 -19.68 12.86 -10.95
C VAL A 234 -19.75 14.12 -11.77
N LEU A 235 -19.06 15.18 -11.35
CA LEU A 235 -19.22 16.50 -11.92
C LEU A 235 -17.89 17.24 -12.09
N ASP A 236 -17.84 18.07 -13.13
CA ASP A 236 -16.68 18.80 -13.62
C ASP A 236 -17.03 20.27 -13.83
N LEU A 237 -16.16 21.19 -13.39
CA LEU A 237 -16.39 22.63 -13.52
C LEU A 237 -15.98 23.13 -14.91
N LYS A 238 -16.92 23.69 -15.66
CA LYS A 238 -16.63 24.23 -17.00
C LYS A 238 -15.62 25.38 -16.89
N ARG A 239 -14.63 25.37 -17.78
CA ARG A 239 -13.61 26.44 -17.92
C ARG A 239 -12.76 26.70 -16.66
N PHE A 240 -12.72 25.78 -15.69
CA PHE A 240 -11.88 25.95 -14.49
C PHE A 240 -10.40 26.20 -14.80
N LYS A 241 -9.86 25.52 -15.82
CA LYS A 241 -8.49 25.79 -16.29
C LYS A 241 -8.30 27.24 -16.74
N GLN A 242 -9.26 27.81 -17.47
CA GLN A 242 -9.20 29.22 -17.90
C GLN A 242 -9.23 30.17 -16.71
N VAL A 243 -10.00 29.85 -15.66
CA VAL A 243 -10.00 30.62 -14.40
C VAL A 243 -8.61 30.63 -13.78
N ASN A 244 -7.95 29.46 -13.69
CA ASN A 244 -6.59 29.39 -13.16
C ASN A 244 -5.57 30.13 -14.03
N ASP A 245 -5.68 30.00 -15.35
CA ASP A 245 -4.75 30.61 -16.30
C ASP A 245 -4.88 32.14 -16.33
N LEU A 246 -6.09 32.68 -16.13
CA LEU A 246 -6.37 34.12 -16.19
C LEU A 246 -6.27 34.83 -14.84
N LEU A 247 -6.71 34.18 -13.76
CA LEU A 247 -6.88 34.81 -12.43
C LEU A 247 -5.98 34.20 -11.36
N GLY A 248 -5.23 33.16 -11.69
CA GLY A 248 -4.28 32.48 -10.80
C GLY A 248 -4.92 31.43 -9.88
N TYR A 249 -4.06 30.53 -9.38
CA TYR A 249 -4.48 29.37 -8.57
C TYR A 249 -5.22 29.74 -7.27
N GLN A 250 -4.92 30.88 -6.65
CA GLN A 250 -5.61 31.31 -5.42
C GLN A 250 -7.09 31.63 -5.66
N VAL A 251 -7.45 32.10 -6.86
CA VAL A 251 -8.85 32.34 -7.23
C VAL A 251 -9.53 31.00 -7.53
N GLY A 252 -8.84 30.09 -8.23
CA GLY A 252 -9.32 28.73 -8.45
C GLY A 252 -9.57 27.97 -7.15
N ASP A 253 -8.68 28.06 -6.17
CA ASP A 253 -8.84 27.42 -4.86
C ASP A 253 -10.08 27.93 -4.11
N ARG A 254 -10.33 29.25 -4.15
CA ARG A 254 -11.55 29.85 -3.58
C ARG A 254 -12.81 29.41 -4.31
N LEU A 255 -12.75 29.26 -5.64
CA LEU A 255 -13.85 28.73 -6.43
C LEU A 255 -14.17 27.28 -6.02
N LEU A 256 -13.15 26.44 -5.87
CA LEU A 256 -13.32 25.05 -5.41
C LEU A 256 -13.92 24.98 -3.99
N GLN A 257 -13.49 25.86 -3.08
CA GLN A 257 -14.08 25.97 -1.74
C GLN A 257 -15.54 26.41 -1.79
N THR A 258 -15.89 27.37 -2.64
CA THR A 258 -17.27 27.86 -2.79
C THR A 258 -18.20 26.78 -3.33
N VAL A 259 -17.74 26.00 -4.32
CA VAL A 259 -18.47 24.84 -4.84
C VAL A 259 -18.64 23.79 -3.75
N ALA A 260 -17.58 23.53 -2.98
CA ALA A 260 -17.62 22.56 -1.90
C ALA A 260 -18.63 22.93 -0.81
N ASP A 261 -18.67 24.21 -0.41
CA ASP A 261 -19.61 24.69 0.60
C ASP A 261 -21.07 24.54 0.12
N LYS A 262 -21.35 24.87 -1.14
CA LYS A 262 -22.68 24.66 -1.76
C LYS A 262 -23.08 23.19 -1.76
N LEU A 263 -22.16 22.31 -2.18
CA LEU A 263 -22.39 20.86 -2.18
C LEU A 263 -22.59 20.31 -0.76
N GLN A 264 -21.83 20.82 0.22
CA GLN A 264 -21.95 20.41 1.62
C GLN A 264 -23.28 20.86 2.23
N GLN A 265 -23.80 22.03 1.87
CA GLN A 265 -25.09 22.52 2.33
C GLN A 265 -26.26 21.69 1.76
N ALA A 266 -26.20 21.35 0.47
CA ALA A 266 -27.28 20.60 -0.19
C ALA A 266 -27.22 19.08 0.04
N HIS A 267 -26.01 18.51 0.13
CA HIS A 267 -25.77 17.07 0.18
C HIS A 267 -24.77 16.69 1.28
N GLY A 268 -24.88 17.32 2.45
CA GLY A 268 -23.98 17.11 3.59
C GLY A 268 -23.77 15.62 3.93
N GLY A 269 -22.51 15.18 3.97
CA GLY A 269 -22.15 13.78 4.20
C GLY A 269 -22.17 12.88 2.96
N HIS A 270 -22.64 13.37 1.82
CA HIS A 270 -22.73 12.63 0.55
C HIS A 270 -22.03 13.34 -0.63
N ALA A 271 -21.31 14.43 -0.37
CA ALA A 271 -20.48 15.14 -1.35
C ALA A 271 -18.98 14.87 -1.14
N TYR A 272 -18.25 14.73 -2.24
CA TYR A 272 -16.86 14.32 -2.27
C TYR A 272 -16.05 15.08 -3.33
N ARG A 273 -14.75 15.26 -3.11
CA ARG A 273 -13.81 15.73 -4.14
C ARG A 273 -12.93 14.59 -4.63
N LEU A 274 -12.87 14.39 -5.95
CA LEU A 274 -12.09 13.32 -6.58
C LEU A 274 -10.65 13.77 -6.86
N GLY A 275 -10.47 15.04 -7.19
CA GLY A 275 -9.19 15.68 -7.50
C GLY A 275 -9.38 16.79 -8.55
N GLY A 276 -8.45 17.75 -8.62
CA GLY A 276 -8.58 18.88 -9.55
C GLY A 276 -9.90 19.65 -9.33
N ASP A 277 -10.69 19.77 -10.39
CA ASP A 277 -12.03 20.34 -10.47
C ASP A 277 -13.17 19.31 -10.47
N GLU A 278 -12.86 18.04 -10.20
CA GLU A 278 -13.84 16.96 -10.20
C GLU A 278 -14.39 16.69 -8.79
N PHE A 279 -15.72 16.66 -8.68
CA PHE A 279 -16.44 16.34 -7.47
C PHE A 279 -17.43 15.18 -7.73
N ALA A 280 -17.96 14.60 -6.67
CA ALA A 280 -18.96 13.54 -6.74
C ALA A 280 -20.01 13.69 -5.65
N VAL A 281 -21.25 13.31 -5.97
CA VAL A 281 -22.39 13.31 -5.06
C VAL A 281 -23.09 11.96 -5.11
N VAL A 282 -23.30 11.35 -3.94
CA VAL A 282 -24.10 10.14 -3.80
C VAL A 282 -25.56 10.54 -3.54
N LEU A 283 -26.45 10.19 -4.45
CA LEU A 283 -27.88 10.44 -4.32
C LEU A 283 -28.55 9.23 -3.65
N THR A 284 -29.24 9.43 -2.52
CA THR A 284 -29.87 8.33 -1.77
C THR A 284 -31.30 8.08 -2.25
N ARG A 285 -31.93 6.97 -1.88
CA ARG A 285 -33.34 6.70 -2.25
C ARG A 285 -34.33 7.55 -1.44
N ALA A 286 -33.90 8.13 -0.32
CA ALA A 286 -34.75 8.94 0.54
C ALA A 286 -35.08 10.32 -0.05
N ASP A 287 -34.24 10.84 -0.93
CA ASP A 287 -34.32 12.25 -1.35
C ASP A 287 -35.30 12.48 -2.55
N GLY A 288 -36.26 11.57 -2.79
CA GLY A 288 -37.28 11.74 -3.83
C GLY A 288 -36.84 11.39 -5.26
N ALA A 289 -37.54 11.92 -6.27
CA ALA A 289 -37.35 11.59 -7.69
C ALA A 289 -35.93 11.96 -8.16
N LEU A 290 -35.26 11.01 -8.82
CA LEU A 290 -33.85 11.15 -9.17
C LEU A 290 -33.58 12.29 -10.17
N GLU A 291 -34.45 12.44 -11.16
CA GLU A 291 -34.32 13.49 -12.19
C GLU A 291 -34.45 14.89 -11.60
N THR A 292 -35.41 15.11 -10.70
CA THR A 292 -35.60 16.38 -9.98
C THR A 292 -34.33 16.79 -9.25
N ARG A 293 -33.70 15.85 -8.52
CA ARG A 293 -32.47 16.12 -7.77
C ARG A 293 -31.26 16.45 -8.63
N ILE A 294 -31.15 15.80 -9.78
CA ILE A 294 -30.07 16.11 -10.72
C ILE A 294 -30.26 17.54 -11.26
N HIS A 295 -31.50 17.94 -11.56
CA HIS A 295 -31.81 19.32 -11.96
C HIS A 295 -31.58 20.34 -10.85
N GLU A 296 -31.90 20.00 -9.59
CA GLU A 296 -31.58 20.83 -8.42
C GLU A 296 -30.07 20.99 -8.26
N LEU A 297 -29.30 19.92 -8.44
CA LEU A 297 -27.83 19.95 -8.36
C LEU A 297 -27.21 20.81 -9.46
N VAL A 298 -27.73 20.76 -10.69
CA VAL A 298 -27.31 21.67 -11.77
C VAL A 298 -27.64 23.11 -11.42
N SER A 299 -28.85 23.38 -10.95
CA SER A 299 -29.29 24.73 -10.56
C SER A 299 -28.46 25.30 -9.41
N LEU A 300 -28.10 24.47 -8.42
CA LEU A 300 -27.27 24.84 -7.28
C LEU A 300 -25.86 25.30 -7.70
N LEU A 301 -25.31 24.63 -8.71
CA LEU A 301 -23.97 24.85 -9.24
C LEU A 301 -23.93 25.83 -10.41
N HIS A 302 -25.08 26.37 -10.81
CA HIS A 302 -25.21 27.46 -11.76
C HIS A 302 -25.32 28.79 -11.02
N PHE A 303 -24.20 29.50 -10.85
CA PHE A 303 -24.18 30.77 -10.14
C PHE A 303 -23.08 31.70 -10.65
N GLU A 304 -23.29 32.99 -10.48
CA GLU A 304 -22.28 34.01 -10.73
C GLU A 304 -21.22 33.98 -9.62
N PHE A 305 -19.97 33.69 -9.98
CA PHE A 305 -18.84 33.76 -9.06
C PHE A 305 -18.18 35.13 -9.17
N VAL A 306 -18.28 35.91 -8.09
CA VAL A 306 -17.78 37.29 -8.04
C VAL A 306 -16.43 37.33 -7.31
N THR A 307 -15.44 37.94 -7.96
CA THR A 307 -14.12 38.23 -7.40
C THR A 307 -13.88 39.74 -7.33
N ARG A 308 -12.73 40.20 -6.84
CA ARG A 308 -12.41 41.64 -6.85
C ARG A 308 -12.20 42.16 -8.28
N GLU A 309 -11.69 41.31 -9.16
CA GLU A 309 -11.26 41.70 -10.51
C GLU A 309 -12.34 41.43 -11.59
N CYS A 310 -13.23 40.45 -11.41
CA CYS A 310 -14.24 40.08 -12.40
C CYS A 310 -15.40 39.24 -11.81
N SER A 311 -16.49 39.10 -12.56
CA SER A 311 -17.52 38.08 -12.33
C SER A 311 -17.70 37.18 -13.55
N PHE A 312 -18.03 35.91 -13.31
CA PHE A 312 -18.34 34.97 -14.39
C PHE A 312 -19.36 33.92 -13.93
N ASP A 313 -20.17 33.45 -14.88
CA ASP A 313 -21.12 32.37 -14.66
C ASP A 313 -20.40 31.03 -14.60
N LEU A 314 -20.48 30.38 -13.44
CA LEU A 314 -20.02 29.02 -13.27
C LEU A 314 -21.11 28.07 -13.74
N ALA A 315 -20.71 27.06 -14.51
CA ALA A 315 -21.56 25.93 -14.88
C ALA A 315 -20.75 24.64 -14.75
N CYS A 316 -21.45 23.53 -14.59
CA CYS A 316 -20.84 22.21 -14.44
C CYS A 316 -21.36 21.23 -15.51
N ARG A 317 -20.61 20.16 -15.72
CA ARG A 317 -21.06 18.97 -16.45
C ARG A 317 -21.24 17.82 -15.47
N LEU A 318 -22.27 17.01 -15.68
CA LEU A 318 -22.62 15.88 -14.83
C LEU A 318 -22.60 14.58 -15.63
N GLY A 319 -21.93 13.57 -15.09
CA GLY A 319 -22.09 12.17 -15.47
C GLY A 319 -22.85 11.41 -14.38
N VAL A 320 -23.93 10.73 -14.76
CA VAL A 320 -24.84 10.08 -13.81
C VAL A 320 -24.89 8.57 -14.03
N ALA A 321 -24.66 7.77 -13.00
CA ALA A 321 -24.84 6.33 -13.04
C ALA A 321 -25.86 5.86 -11.99
N LYS A 322 -26.88 5.12 -12.43
CA LYS A 322 -27.91 4.56 -11.53
C LYS A 322 -27.35 3.39 -10.72
N ALA A 323 -27.64 3.36 -9.42
CA ALA A 323 -27.22 2.30 -8.52
C ALA A 323 -28.02 1.01 -8.76
N GLN A 324 -27.61 0.24 -9.76
CA GLN A 324 -28.21 -1.07 -10.10
C GLN A 324 -27.35 -2.26 -9.63
N GLN A 325 -26.06 -2.02 -9.34
CA GLN A 325 -25.09 -3.04 -8.93
C GLN A 325 -24.55 -2.75 -7.53
N GLN A 326 -24.00 -3.76 -6.86
CA GLN A 326 -23.43 -3.64 -5.51
C GLN A 326 -21.92 -3.32 -5.49
N ASP A 327 -21.33 -2.93 -6.62
CA ASP A 327 -19.91 -2.62 -6.74
C ASP A 327 -19.69 -1.11 -6.90
N ALA A 328 -19.15 -0.49 -5.85
CA ALA A 328 -18.87 0.95 -5.81
C ALA A 328 -17.81 1.38 -6.85
N GLY A 329 -16.83 0.52 -7.15
CA GLY A 329 -15.80 0.82 -8.13
C GLY A 329 -16.39 0.91 -9.53
N ARG A 330 -17.19 -0.09 -9.92
CA ARG A 330 -17.88 -0.10 -11.21
C ARG A 330 -18.84 1.07 -11.38
N LEU A 331 -19.60 1.41 -10.34
CA LEU A 331 -20.53 2.52 -10.40
C LEU A 331 -19.81 3.87 -10.58
N LEU A 332 -18.65 4.04 -9.93
CA LEU A 332 -17.79 5.21 -10.13
C LEU A 332 -17.25 5.27 -11.57
N ASP A 333 -16.76 4.16 -12.10
CA ASP A 333 -16.26 4.11 -13.48
C ASP A 333 -17.37 4.44 -14.49
N GLN A 334 -18.59 3.94 -14.28
CA GLN A 334 -19.76 4.26 -15.12
C GLN A 334 -20.10 5.75 -15.11
N ALA A 335 -20.10 6.39 -13.93
CA ALA A 335 -20.38 7.82 -13.81
C ALA A 335 -19.28 8.68 -14.46
N ILE A 336 -18.01 8.28 -14.32
CA ILE A 336 -16.87 8.93 -14.98
C ILE A 336 -16.98 8.79 -16.51
N LEU A 337 -17.38 7.62 -17.02
CA LEU A 337 -17.58 7.43 -18.46
C LEU A 337 -18.68 8.34 -19.01
N ALA A 338 -19.80 8.45 -18.30
CA ALA A 338 -20.88 9.37 -18.66
C ALA A 338 -20.40 10.84 -18.64
N LEU A 339 -19.61 11.23 -17.63
CA LEU A 339 -19.04 12.58 -17.56
C LEU A 339 -18.09 12.86 -18.73
N ASN A 340 -17.24 11.90 -19.07
CA ASN A 340 -16.33 12.04 -20.22
C ASN A 340 -17.11 12.19 -21.54
N GLN A 341 -18.23 11.49 -21.69
CA GLN A 341 -19.13 11.68 -22.83
C GLN A 341 -19.74 13.10 -22.83
N ALA A 342 -20.18 13.61 -21.67
CA ALA A 342 -20.65 14.99 -21.52
C ALA A 342 -19.57 16.04 -21.86
N LYS A 343 -18.30 15.77 -21.52
CA LYS A 343 -17.16 16.65 -21.86
C LYS A 343 -16.93 16.76 -23.37
N ARG A 344 -17.21 15.68 -24.11
CA ARG A 344 -17.04 15.60 -25.57
C ARG A 344 -18.23 16.14 -26.35
N SER A 345 -19.43 16.00 -25.80
CA SER A 345 -20.64 16.56 -26.40
C SER A 345 -20.63 18.09 -26.29
N GLN A 346 -21.04 18.77 -27.36
CA GLN A 346 -21.41 20.19 -27.27
C GLN A 346 -22.85 20.37 -26.77
N GLU A 347 -23.64 19.31 -26.79
CA GLU A 347 -25.05 19.28 -26.42
C GLU A 347 -25.21 18.55 -25.09
N GLY A 348 -25.58 19.31 -24.05
CA GLY A 348 -26.02 18.76 -22.77
C GLY A 348 -25.02 18.88 -21.62
N ASP A 349 -25.53 19.37 -20.49
CA ASP A 349 -24.78 19.50 -19.23
C ASP A 349 -24.91 18.24 -18.35
N ILE A 350 -25.82 17.34 -18.70
CA ILE A 350 -26.09 16.10 -17.99
C ILE A 350 -25.99 14.95 -18.99
N CYS A 351 -25.22 13.92 -18.65
CA CYS A 351 -25.14 12.69 -19.42
C CYS A 351 -25.38 11.48 -18.49
N TRP A 352 -26.29 10.61 -18.90
CA TRP A 352 -26.61 9.38 -18.18
C TRP A 352 -25.76 8.24 -18.71
N PHE A 353 -25.25 7.41 -17.82
CA PHE A 353 -24.54 6.20 -18.23
C PHE A 353 -25.49 5.26 -18.97
N GLU A 354 -25.11 4.94 -20.21
CA GLU A 354 -25.75 3.90 -21.00
C GLU A 354 -24.75 2.76 -21.26
N PRO A 355 -25.17 1.48 -21.24
CA PRO A 355 -24.29 0.35 -21.52
C PRO A 355 -23.53 0.46 -22.86
N ALA A 356 -24.12 1.14 -23.85
CA ALA A 356 -23.49 1.42 -25.14
C ALA A 356 -22.18 2.22 -25.01
N MET A 357 -22.05 3.09 -24.00
CA MET A 357 -20.83 3.87 -23.76
C MET A 357 -19.64 2.98 -23.40
N LEU A 358 -19.87 1.94 -22.59
CA LEU A 358 -18.83 0.97 -22.25
C LEU A 358 -18.42 0.15 -23.48
N GLN A 359 -19.38 -0.25 -24.30
CA GLN A 359 -19.12 -0.95 -25.56
C GLN A 359 -18.30 -0.06 -26.52
N GLN A 360 -18.62 1.22 -26.62
CA GLN A 360 -17.88 2.16 -27.47
C GLN A 360 -16.45 2.38 -26.97
N LEU A 361 -16.22 2.45 -25.66
CA LEU A 361 -14.87 2.51 -25.10
C LEU A 361 -14.06 1.24 -25.44
N GLN A 362 -14.65 0.06 -25.24
CA GLN A 362 -14.01 -1.22 -25.55
C GLN A 362 -13.67 -1.32 -27.04
N LEU A 363 -14.61 -0.94 -27.91
CA LEU A 363 -14.41 -0.91 -29.34
C LEU A 363 -13.27 0.06 -29.72
N SER A 364 -13.24 1.25 -29.14
CA SER A 364 -12.18 2.23 -29.39
C SER A 364 -10.80 1.70 -28.98
N GLN A 365 -10.70 0.98 -27.86
CA GLN A 365 -9.45 0.35 -27.44
C GLN A 365 -9.01 -0.76 -28.40
N GLN A 366 -9.95 -1.60 -28.87
CA GLN A 366 -9.68 -2.63 -29.87
C GLN A 366 -9.21 -2.02 -31.19
N GLN A 367 -9.90 -0.98 -31.67
CA GLN A 367 -9.54 -0.21 -32.86
C GLN A 367 -8.13 0.39 -32.78
N LEU A 368 -7.77 0.96 -31.62
CA LEU A 368 -6.42 1.50 -31.42
C LEU A 368 -5.35 0.39 -31.42
N HIS A 369 -5.67 -0.76 -30.83
CA HIS A 369 -4.77 -1.92 -30.84
C HIS A 369 -4.53 -2.44 -32.27
N GLN A 370 -5.60 -2.63 -33.05
CA GLN A 370 -5.53 -3.04 -34.46
C GLN A 370 -4.69 -2.05 -35.29
N LEU A 371 -4.88 -0.74 -35.11
CA LEU A 371 -4.07 0.27 -35.81
C LEU A 371 -2.59 0.17 -35.47
N ARG A 372 -2.25 -0.07 -34.20
CA ARG A 372 -0.85 -0.21 -33.76
C ARG A 372 -0.19 -1.47 -34.32
N ASP A 373 -0.91 -2.59 -34.34
CA ASP A 373 -0.38 -3.84 -34.90
C ASP A 373 -0.21 -3.76 -36.41
N TRP A 374 -1.13 -3.10 -37.12
CA TRP A 374 -0.98 -2.82 -38.54
C TRP A 374 0.20 -1.90 -38.85
N LEU A 375 0.35 -0.79 -38.11
CA LEU A 375 1.50 0.11 -38.28
C LEU A 375 2.84 -0.59 -37.98
N ALA A 376 2.83 -1.62 -37.13
CA ALA A 376 3.98 -2.48 -36.84
C ALA A 376 4.20 -3.61 -37.88
N GLY A 377 3.33 -3.71 -38.90
CA GLY A 377 3.42 -4.74 -39.95
C GLY A 377 3.00 -6.14 -39.51
N ARG A 378 2.26 -6.28 -38.39
CA ARG A 378 1.84 -7.58 -37.82
C ARG A 378 0.52 -8.09 -38.38
N GLU A 379 -0.36 -7.17 -38.76
CA GLU A 379 -1.73 -7.42 -39.20
C GLU A 379 -2.06 -6.58 -40.45
N PRO A 380 -3.05 -6.96 -41.26
CA PRO A 380 -3.46 -6.19 -42.43
C PRO A 380 -4.13 -4.87 -42.03
N ALA A 381 -4.21 -3.93 -42.97
CA ALA A 381 -4.81 -2.62 -42.74
C ALA A 381 -6.27 -2.74 -42.24
N PRO A 382 -6.61 -2.21 -41.05
CA PRO A 382 -7.97 -2.26 -40.50
C PRO A 382 -8.88 -1.18 -41.11
N LEU A 383 -8.31 -0.26 -41.89
CA LEU A 383 -8.99 0.85 -42.54
C LEU A 383 -9.14 0.60 -44.04
N ARG A 384 -10.27 1.04 -44.60
CA ARG A 384 -10.50 1.19 -46.04
C ARG A 384 -10.52 2.67 -46.41
N VAL A 385 -10.02 2.99 -47.59
CA VAL A 385 -10.01 4.36 -48.11
C VAL A 385 -11.09 4.51 -49.17
N ALA A 386 -11.92 5.53 -49.04
CA ALA A 386 -12.85 5.94 -50.09
C ALA A 386 -12.37 7.27 -50.69
N LEU A 387 -12.40 7.35 -52.03
CA LEU A 387 -12.04 8.56 -52.77
C LEU A 387 -13.28 9.17 -53.43
N GLN A 388 -13.54 10.44 -53.14
CA GLN A 388 -14.60 11.23 -53.75
C GLN A 388 -14.00 12.22 -54.75
N GLY A 389 -14.57 12.31 -55.95
CA GLY A 389 -14.08 13.23 -56.98
C GLY A 389 -14.50 14.66 -56.67
N LEU A 390 -13.54 15.58 -56.70
CA LEU A 390 -13.74 17.02 -56.66
C LEU A 390 -13.24 17.65 -57.96
N THR A 391 -13.85 18.75 -58.38
CA THR A 391 -13.40 19.55 -59.51
C THR A 391 -13.28 21.01 -59.13
N ASP A 392 -12.30 21.68 -59.73
CA ASP A 392 -12.08 23.12 -59.56
C ASP A 392 -12.85 23.97 -60.60
N GLY A 393 -13.63 23.33 -61.48
CA GLY A 393 -14.37 23.98 -62.56
C GLY A 393 -13.50 24.53 -63.69
N GLN A 394 -12.17 24.41 -63.58
CA GLN A 394 -11.16 24.87 -64.55
C GLN A 394 -10.45 23.69 -65.24
N GLY A 395 -10.88 22.46 -64.95
CA GLY A 395 -10.38 21.23 -65.58
C GLY A 395 -9.34 20.47 -64.75
N ASN A 396 -9.08 20.85 -63.49
CA ASN A 396 -8.29 20.03 -62.57
C ASN A 396 -9.20 19.28 -61.62
N ASP A 397 -9.12 17.95 -61.68
CA ASP A 397 -9.82 17.06 -60.76
C ASP A 397 -8.93 16.67 -59.58
N LEU A 398 -9.53 16.65 -58.39
CA LEU A 398 -8.90 16.22 -57.14
C LEU A 398 -9.65 15.02 -56.56
N TRP A 399 -8.98 14.23 -55.73
CA TRP A 399 -9.60 13.19 -54.94
C TRP A 399 -9.65 13.59 -53.48
N GLN A 400 -10.84 13.64 -52.87
CA GLN A 400 -10.97 13.78 -51.43
C GLN A 400 -10.94 12.41 -50.76
N MET A 401 -10.07 12.27 -49.76
CA MET A 401 -9.90 11.03 -49.00
C MET A 401 -10.83 10.97 -47.78
N ALA A 402 -11.55 9.86 -47.64
CA ALA A 402 -12.30 9.52 -46.43
C ALA A 402 -11.91 8.12 -45.93
N LEU A 403 -11.85 7.96 -44.60
CA LEU A 403 -11.43 6.72 -43.96
C LEU A 403 -12.63 6.01 -43.32
N TYR A 404 -12.67 4.69 -43.46
CA TYR A 404 -13.71 3.86 -42.84
C TYR A 404 -13.09 2.60 -42.24
N TRP A 405 -13.69 2.08 -41.18
CA TRP A 405 -13.31 0.79 -40.60
C TRP A 405 -13.75 -0.35 -41.53
N ARG A 406 -12.87 -1.31 -41.80
CA ARG A 406 -13.18 -2.46 -42.68
C ARG A 406 -14.28 -3.36 -42.11
N GLU A 407 -14.23 -3.69 -40.82
CA GLU A 407 -15.19 -4.62 -40.21
C GLU A 407 -16.61 -4.03 -40.08
N GLN A 408 -16.72 -2.75 -39.76
CA GLN A 408 -18.00 -2.11 -39.44
C GLN A 408 -18.55 -1.21 -40.56
N GLY A 409 -17.71 -0.85 -41.53
CA GLY A 409 -18.05 0.13 -42.56
C GLY A 409 -18.22 1.56 -42.03
N ALA A 410 -18.14 1.79 -40.71
CA ALA A 410 -18.32 3.09 -40.05
C ALA A 410 -17.17 4.06 -40.37
N PRO A 411 -17.42 5.38 -40.45
CA PRO A 411 -16.39 6.37 -40.72
C PRO A 411 -15.36 6.43 -39.57
N CYS A 412 -14.09 6.48 -39.92
CA CYS A 412 -13.00 6.70 -38.99
C CYS A 412 -12.76 8.22 -38.86
N GLN A 413 -12.95 8.76 -37.66
CA GLN A 413 -12.83 10.19 -37.41
C GLN A 413 -11.36 10.62 -37.26
N MET A 414 -10.95 11.64 -38.01
CA MET A 414 -9.58 12.18 -37.96
C MET A 414 -9.23 12.72 -36.57
N ARG A 415 -10.17 13.40 -35.91
CA ARG A 415 -10.05 13.81 -34.51
C ARG A 415 -9.66 12.67 -33.57
N TRP A 416 -10.31 11.52 -33.69
CA TRP A 416 -10.03 10.37 -32.82
C TRP A 416 -8.61 9.82 -33.05
N LEU A 417 -8.15 9.74 -34.30
CA LEU A 417 -6.78 9.36 -34.63
C LEU A 417 -5.75 10.33 -34.04
N GLN A 418 -6.06 11.64 -34.01
CA GLN A 418 -5.23 12.66 -33.38
C GLN A 418 -5.15 12.48 -31.86
N GLU A 419 -6.30 12.29 -31.19
CA GLU A 419 -6.39 12.07 -29.74
C GLU A 419 -5.59 10.84 -29.30
N CYS A 420 -5.57 9.81 -30.14
CA CYS A 420 -4.81 8.58 -29.91
C CYS A 420 -3.32 8.68 -30.32
N GLY A 421 -2.90 9.79 -30.93
CA GLY A 421 -1.52 10.02 -31.37
C GLY A 421 -1.07 9.17 -32.57
N VAL A 422 -2.01 8.65 -33.37
CA VAL A 422 -1.74 7.77 -34.51
C VAL A 422 -2.02 8.41 -35.87
N LEU A 423 -2.61 9.62 -35.90
CA LEU A 423 -2.99 10.32 -37.14
C LEU A 423 -1.83 10.44 -38.16
N GLY A 424 -0.66 10.93 -37.73
CA GLY A 424 0.50 11.13 -38.60
C GLY A 424 0.98 9.84 -39.27
N PRO A 425 1.35 8.79 -38.51
CA PRO A 425 1.75 7.51 -39.06
C PRO A 425 0.71 6.86 -39.99
N VAL A 426 -0.58 6.90 -39.61
CA VAL A 426 -1.67 6.34 -40.41
C VAL A 426 -1.76 7.04 -41.76
N LEU A 427 -1.78 8.39 -41.77
CA LEU A 427 -1.89 9.14 -43.02
C LEU A 427 -0.64 9.01 -43.89
N ALA A 428 0.56 9.00 -43.30
CA ALA A 428 1.81 8.80 -44.05
C ALA A 428 1.82 7.46 -44.78
N TRP A 429 1.41 6.38 -44.11
CA TRP A 429 1.30 5.07 -44.74
C TRP A 429 0.27 5.06 -45.87
N LEU A 430 -0.92 5.62 -45.64
CA LEU A 430 -2.00 5.65 -46.64
C LEU A 430 -1.62 6.45 -47.88
N LEU A 431 -0.89 7.56 -47.71
CA LEU A 431 -0.36 8.35 -48.82
C LEU A 431 0.64 7.55 -49.65
N GLN A 432 1.59 6.86 -49.01
CA GLN A 432 2.55 6.01 -49.72
C GLN A 432 1.86 4.87 -50.47
N ALA A 433 0.86 4.23 -49.85
CA ALA A 433 0.07 3.18 -50.48
C ALA A 433 -0.73 3.70 -51.69
N HIS A 434 -1.33 4.89 -51.57
CA HIS A 434 -2.06 5.52 -52.68
C HIS A 434 -1.14 5.87 -53.85
N GLU A 435 0.03 6.46 -53.58
CA GLU A 435 1.04 6.77 -54.61
C GLU A 435 1.53 5.51 -55.34
N ALA A 436 1.63 4.38 -54.65
CA ALA A 436 2.02 3.11 -55.27
C ALA A 436 0.91 2.52 -56.16
N GLN A 437 -0.36 2.73 -55.82
CA GLN A 437 -1.49 2.12 -56.52
C GLN A 437 -2.09 2.99 -57.62
N HIS A 438 -1.95 4.32 -57.57
CA HIS A 438 -2.60 5.25 -58.49
C HIS A 438 -1.59 6.22 -59.11
N ALA A 439 -1.30 6.02 -60.39
CA ALA A 439 -0.36 6.84 -61.17
C ALA A 439 -1.02 7.99 -61.95
N ASP A 440 -2.33 8.23 -61.76
CA ASP A 440 -3.10 9.24 -62.51
C ASP A 440 -2.66 10.69 -62.23
N GLY A 441 -1.77 10.93 -61.26
CA GLY A 441 -1.17 12.24 -60.98
C GLY A 441 -2.12 13.30 -60.42
N ARG A 442 -3.41 12.96 -60.22
CA ARG A 442 -4.42 13.85 -59.62
C ARG A 442 -4.05 14.22 -58.19
N ALA A 443 -4.40 15.44 -57.79
CA ALA A 443 -4.11 15.91 -56.43
C ALA A 443 -5.01 15.20 -55.41
N LEU A 444 -4.45 14.85 -54.24
CA LEU A 444 -5.20 14.25 -53.14
C LEU A 444 -5.49 15.29 -52.06
N LEU A 445 -6.76 15.47 -51.74
CA LEU A 445 -7.27 16.34 -50.69
C LEU A 445 -7.50 15.56 -49.40
N LEU A 446 -6.84 15.97 -48.33
CA LEU A 446 -6.97 15.42 -46.98
C LEU A 446 -7.78 16.38 -46.09
N PRO A 447 -8.99 16.00 -45.64
CA PRO A 447 -9.77 16.81 -44.72
C PRO A 447 -9.21 16.72 -43.29
N LEU A 448 -8.92 17.87 -42.69
CA LEU A 448 -8.48 18.03 -41.30
C LEU A 448 -9.47 18.91 -40.53
N ASP A 449 -9.63 18.63 -39.23
CA ASP A 449 -10.59 19.30 -38.35
C ASP A 449 -10.03 20.57 -37.70
N ASN A 450 -8.71 20.77 -37.69
CA ASN A 450 -8.06 21.95 -37.10
C ASN A 450 -6.58 22.08 -37.54
N GLN A 451 -5.98 23.25 -37.28
CA GLN A 451 -4.56 23.51 -37.59
C GLN A 451 -3.58 22.65 -36.78
N ALA A 452 -3.93 22.18 -35.57
CA ALA A 452 -3.03 21.31 -34.81
C ALA A 452 -2.84 19.95 -35.49
N GLN A 453 -3.88 19.43 -36.16
CA GLN A 453 -3.76 18.26 -37.05
C GLN A 453 -2.84 18.56 -38.22
N LEU A 454 -2.95 19.75 -38.83
CA LEU A 454 -2.09 20.15 -39.95
C LEU A 454 -0.61 20.06 -39.58
N ALA A 455 -0.22 20.63 -38.43
CA ALA A 455 1.16 20.54 -37.95
C ALA A 455 1.61 19.09 -37.71
N HIS A 456 0.74 18.26 -37.11
CA HIS A 456 1.05 16.86 -36.86
C HIS A 456 1.18 16.04 -38.15
N VAL A 457 0.36 16.32 -39.17
CA VAL A 457 0.42 15.61 -40.45
C VAL A 457 1.69 15.99 -41.20
N VAL A 458 1.98 17.30 -41.32
CA VAL A 458 3.16 17.81 -42.04
C VAL A 458 4.46 17.22 -41.50
N ALA A 459 4.56 16.99 -40.19
CA ALA A 459 5.75 16.39 -39.56
C ALA A 459 6.00 14.91 -39.94
N TYR A 460 4.96 14.20 -40.40
CA TYR A 460 5.03 12.77 -40.77
C TYR A 460 4.93 12.55 -42.29
N LEU A 461 4.74 13.62 -43.07
CA LEU A 461 4.69 13.51 -44.53
C LEU A 461 6.07 13.08 -45.08
N PRO A 462 6.11 12.15 -46.04
CA PRO A 462 7.36 11.79 -46.69
C PRO A 462 7.82 12.90 -47.64
N ASP A 463 9.14 13.17 -47.65
CA ASP A 463 9.79 14.31 -48.32
C ASP A 463 9.60 14.37 -49.84
N ALA A 464 9.29 13.23 -50.49
CA ALA A 464 9.05 13.16 -51.92
C ALA A 464 7.65 12.59 -52.19
N SER A 465 6.81 13.38 -52.86
CA SER A 465 5.49 12.97 -53.35
C SER A 465 5.46 13.04 -54.87
N ARG A 466 4.94 12.01 -55.54
CA ARG A 466 4.63 12.13 -56.98
C ARG A 466 3.29 12.80 -57.25
N THR A 467 2.40 12.81 -56.26
CA THR A 467 1.07 13.41 -56.36
C THR A 467 1.02 14.74 -55.59
N PRO A 468 0.38 15.79 -56.14
CA PRO A 468 0.17 17.02 -55.40
C PRO A 468 -0.73 16.77 -54.19
N ARG A 469 -0.34 17.28 -53.01
CA ARG A 469 -1.08 17.10 -51.75
C ARG A 469 -1.80 18.39 -51.39
N VAL A 470 -3.11 18.29 -51.17
CA VAL A 470 -3.96 19.40 -50.72
C VAL A 470 -4.44 19.10 -49.30
N LEU A 471 -4.16 19.98 -48.34
CA LEU A 471 -4.60 19.81 -46.95
C LEU A 471 -5.75 20.80 -46.69
N LEU A 472 -6.94 20.28 -46.40
CA LEU A 472 -8.12 21.09 -46.11
C LEU A 472 -8.19 21.33 -44.61
N VAL A 473 -8.20 22.60 -44.20
CA VAL A 473 -8.36 23.02 -42.80
C VAL A 473 -9.53 24.01 -42.68
N PRO A 474 -10.23 24.06 -41.53
CA PRO A 474 -11.35 24.97 -41.37
C PRO A 474 -10.90 26.43 -41.41
N THR A 475 -9.88 26.77 -40.62
CA THR A 475 -9.29 28.11 -40.54
C THR A 475 -7.78 28.00 -40.33
N LEU A 476 -7.09 29.11 -40.59
CA LEU A 476 -5.65 29.26 -40.39
C LEU A 476 -5.36 30.34 -39.35
N GLN A 477 -4.30 30.14 -38.58
CA GLN A 477 -3.70 31.07 -37.64
C GLN A 477 -2.20 31.21 -37.94
N PRO A 478 -1.58 32.37 -37.67
CA PRO A 478 -0.17 32.60 -37.97
C PRO A 478 0.75 31.65 -37.21
N ASP A 479 1.56 30.89 -37.94
CA ASP A 479 2.57 29.96 -37.43
C ASP A 479 3.72 29.83 -38.44
N ALA A 480 4.89 30.39 -38.08
CA ALA A 480 6.05 30.43 -38.97
C ALA A 480 6.71 29.06 -39.17
N ALA A 481 6.68 28.19 -38.15
CA ALA A 481 7.27 26.86 -38.24
C ALA A 481 6.43 25.96 -39.17
N LEU A 482 5.11 26.05 -39.03
CA LEU A 482 4.19 25.32 -39.89
C LEU A 482 4.29 25.75 -41.36
N LEU A 483 4.40 27.07 -41.60
CA LEU A 483 4.58 27.61 -42.95
C LEU A 483 5.88 27.10 -43.60
N ALA A 484 6.98 27.04 -42.85
CA ALA A 484 8.24 26.51 -43.35
C ALA A 484 8.12 25.02 -43.72
N GLY A 485 7.47 24.22 -42.86
CA GLY A 485 7.23 22.80 -43.10
C GLY A 485 6.36 22.55 -44.35
N LEU A 486 5.28 23.30 -44.52
CA LEU A 486 4.41 23.21 -45.71
C LEU A 486 5.16 23.50 -47.01
N ARG A 487 6.04 24.51 -47.01
CA ARG A 487 6.87 24.86 -48.18
C ARG A 487 7.89 23.79 -48.49
N GLN A 488 8.57 23.26 -47.48
CA GLN A 488 9.54 22.18 -47.64
C GLN A 488 8.87 20.92 -48.25
N GLN A 489 7.65 20.61 -47.80
CA GLN A 489 6.89 19.45 -48.26
C GLN A 489 6.05 19.71 -49.54
N GLY A 490 6.14 20.92 -50.13
CA GLY A 490 5.41 21.28 -51.36
C GLY A 490 3.88 21.16 -51.26
N CYS A 491 3.32 21.30 -50.06
CA CYS A 491 1.88 21.10 -49.82
C CYS A 491 1.07 22.35 -50.18
N THR A 492 -0.10 22.15 -50.79
CA THR A 492 -1.09 23.21 -51.05
C THR A 492 -2.19 23.15 -50.00
N LEU A 493 -2.77 24.29 -49.64
CA LEU A 493 -3.87 24.36 -48.67
C LEU A 493 -5.22 24.65 -49.34
N ALA A 494 -6.25 24.06 -48.75
CA ALA A 494 -7.65 24.42 -48.96
C ALA A 494 -8.24 24.94 -47.64
N LEU A 495 -9.11 25.95 -47.69
CA LEU A 495 -9.84 26.44 -46.53
C LEU A 495 -11.31 26.05 -46.61
N ARG A 496 -11.96 25.77 -45.46
CA ARG A 496 -13.44 25.71 -45.40
C ARG A 496 -14.06 27.08 -45.21
N ASP A 497 -13.48 27.87 -44.31
CA ASP A 497 -13.95 29.22 -43.99
C ASP A 497 -12.93 30.29 -44.40
N ILE A 498 -13.41 31.37 -45.02
CA ILE A 498 -12.62 32.52 -45.45
C ILE A 498 -13.04 33.72 -44.59
N GLY A 499 -12.30 33.94 -43.50
CA GLY A 499 -12.52 35.06 -42.59
C GLY A 499 -11.69 36.31 -42.88
N SER A 500 -11.73 37.26 -41.96
CA SER A 500 -10.98 38.52 -42.03
C SER A 500 -9.45 38.35 -41.98
N ALA A 501 -8.95 37.23 -41.46
CA ALA A 501 -7.53 36.94 -41.37
C ALA A 501 -6.93 36.38 -42.67
N THR A 502 -7.74 35.83 -43.57
CA THR A 502 -7.28 35.17 -44.81
C THR A 502 -6.42 36.07 -45.70
N PRO A 503 -6.78 37.35 -45.96
CA PRO A 503 -5.95 38.22 -46.80
C PRO A 503 -4.54 38.43 -46.24
N ALA A 504 -4.42 38.57 -44.92
CA ALA A 504 -3.13 38.74 -44.25
C ALA A 504 -2.28 37.46 -44.34
N GLN A 505 -2.90 36.28 -44.29
CA GLN A 505 -2.22 34.99 -44.42
C GLN A 505 -1.71 34.76 -45.85
N LEU A 506 -2.52 35.10 -46.86
CA LEU A 506 -2.08 35.07 -48.26
C LEU A 506 -0.89 36.02 -48.48
N ALA A 507 -0.94 37.23 -47.91
CA ALA A 507 0.18 38.19 -47.97
C ALA A 507 1.45 37.69 -47.25
N ALA A 508 1.30 36.93 -46.16
CA ALA A 508 2.41 36.25 -45.48
C ALA A 508 2.98 35.04 -46.27
N GLY A 509 2.36 34.71 -47.42
CA GLY A 509 2.84 33.70 -48.35
C GLY A 509 2.44 32.27 -47.99
N TRP A 510 1.31 32.08 -47.30
CA TRP A 510 0.72 30.76 -47.10
C TRP A 510 0.28 30.15 -48.44
N PRO A 511 0.54 28.85 -48.71
CA PRO A 511 0.24 28.22 -50.00
C PRO A 511 -1.24 27.83 -50.14
N VAL A 512 -2.16 28.78 -49.88
CA VAL A 512 -3.61 28.56 -50.00
C VAL A 512 -4.04 28.81 -51.44
N ARG A 513 -4.64 27.80 -52.07
CA ARG A 513 -5.12 27.88 -53.45
C ARG A 513 -6.61 27.58 -53.58
N TYR A 514 -7.12 26.70 -52.73
CA TYR A 514 -8.47 26.17 -52.86
C TYR A 514 -9.38 26.63 -51.72
N TRP A 515 -10.67 26.62 -51.99
CA TRP A 515 -11.72 26.87 -51.00
C TRP A 515 -12.84 25.86 -51.19
N LEU A 516 -13.21 25.16 -50.11
CA LEU A 516 -14.28 24.17 -50.09
C LEU A 516 -15.27 24.53 -48.97
N PRO A 517 -16.32 25.31 -49.25
CA PRO A 517 -17.27 25.75 -48.23
C PRO A 517 -18.10 24.59 -47.68
N ASP A 518 -18.48 24.68 -46.40
CA ASP A 518 -19.31 23.67 -45.72
C ASP A 518 -20.78 23.72 -46.14
N ASP A 519 -21.27 24.89 -46.58
CA ASP A 519 -22.69 25.13 -46.85
C ASP A 519 -22.92 25.99 -48.10
N ALA A 520 -24.02 25.73 -48.81
CA ALA A 520 -24.34 26.37 -50.08
C ALA A 520 -24.68 27.88 -49.90
N GLU A 521 -25.40 28.23 -48.83
CA GLU A 521 -25.78 29.63 -48.56
C GLU A 521 -24.57 30.50 -48.20
N HIS A 522 -23.67 29.99 -47.36
CA HIS A 522 -22.41 30.67 -47.01
C HIS A 522 -21.48 30.79 -48.23
N SER A 523 -21.54 29.83 -49.15
CA SER A 523 -20.77 29.88 -50.39
C SER A 523 -21.15 31.05 -51.29
N GLU A 524 -22.41 31.42 -51.43
CA GLU A 524 -22.81 32.51 -52.33
C GLU A 524 -22.34 33.88 -51.82
N LEU A 525 -22.42 34.10 -50.50
CA LEU A 525 -22.00 35.34 -49.85
C LEU A 525 -20.49 35.58 -49.95
N LEU A 526 -19.68 34.52 -49.80
CA LEU A 526 -18.22 34.62 -49.76
C LEU A 526 -17.55 34.47 -51.15
N GLN A 527 -18.30 34.07 -52.18
CA GLN A 527 -17.75 33.87 -53.53
C GLN A 527 -17.04 35.10 -54.12
N PRO A 528 -17.56 36.35 -53.99
CA PRO A 528 -16.87 37.54 -54.48
C PRO A 528 -15.52 37.77 -53.78
N LEU A 529 -15.45 37.49 -52.47
CA LEU A 529 -14.24 37.60 -51.68
C LEU A 529 -13.21 36.54 -52.11
N ALA A 530 -13.64 35.28 -52.26
CA ALA A 530 -12.78 34.19 -52.74
C ALA A 530 -12.16 34.52 -54.12
N ARG A 531 -12.97 35.04 -55.06
CA ARG A 531 -12.48 35.48 -56.39
C ARG A 531 -11.48 36.63 -56.28
N ARG A 532 -11.73 37.62 -55.41
CA ARG A 532 -10.82 38.75 -55.19
C ARG A 532 -9.48 38.32 -54.59
N LEU A 533 -9.49 37.27 -53.78
CA LEU A 533 -8.29 36.67 -53.17
C LEU A 533 -7.60 35.65 -54.10
N GLY A 534 -8.14 35.38 -55.28
CA GLY A 534 -7.58 34.42 -56.24
C GLY A 534 -7.76 32.95 -55.84
N LEU A 535 -8.69 32.64 -54.94
CA LEU A 535 -8.97 31.28 -54.49
C LEU A 535 -9.90 30.56 -55.47
N VAL A 536 -9.63 29.28 -55.73
CA VAL A 536 -10.45 28.44 -56.59
C VAL A 536 -11.43 27.62 -55.75
N GLN A 537 -12.72 27.75 -56.05
CA GLN A 537 -13.75 27.01 -55.36
C GLN A 537 -13.79 25.55 -55.84
N LEU A 538 -13.73 24.61 -54.91
CA LEU A 538 -13.89 23.19 -55.18
C LEU A 538 -15.37 22.80 -55.11
N GLN A 539 -15.79 21.93 -56.02
CA GLN A 539 -17.14 21.37 -56.07
C GLN A 539 -17.08 19.85 -56.22
N VAL A 540 -18.09 19.15 -55.71
CA VAL A 540 -18.19 17.70 -55.87
C VAL A 540 -18.46 17.37 -57.34
N LEU A 541 -17.67 16.46 -57.91
CA LEU A 541 -17.81 16.04 -59.31
C LEU A 541 -19.11 15.22 -59.47
N ALA A 542 -20.02 15.70 -60.31
CA ALA A 542 -21.30 15.04 -60.59
C ALA A 542 -21.08 13.62 -61.13
N GLY A 543 -21.71 12.62 -60.50
CA GLY A 543 -21.57 11.21 -60.88
C GLY A 543 -20.35 10.48 -60.30
N SER A 544 -19.58 11.11 -59.40
CA SER A 544 -18.51 10.41 -58.67
C SER A 544 -19.08 9.53 -57.55
N GLU A 545 -19.42 8.29 -57.87
CA GLU A 545 -19.56 7.26 -56.83
C GLU A 545 -18.20 7.07 -56.16
N ALA A 546 -18.18 7.02 -54.82
CA ALA A 546 -16.95 6.88 -54.04
C ALA A 546 -16.19 5.61 -54.46
N ARG A 547 -15.06 5.76 -55.17
CA ARG A 547 -14.21 4.61 -55.52
C ARG A 547 -13.60 4.08 -54.23
N GLN A 548 -13.86 2.81 -53.93
CA GLN A 548 -13.28 2.14 -52.77
C GLN A 548 -11.91 1.56 -53.15
N LEU A 549 -10.88 1.96 -52.42
CA LEU A 549 -9.58 1.30 -52.47
C LEU A 549 -9.63 0.10 -51.52
N ALA A 550 -9.25 -1.07 -52.05
CA ALA A 550 -9.20 -2.33 -51.30
C ALA A 550 -8.11 -2.26 -50.23
#